data_AF-A0A961EX52-F1
#
_entry.id   AF-A0A961EX52-F1
#
_cell.length_a   1.000
_cell.length_b   1.000
_cell.length_c   1.000
_cell.angle_alpha   90.00
_cell.angle_beta   90.00
_cell.angle_gamma   90.00
#
_symmetry.space_group_name_H-M   'P 1'
#
loop_
_entity.id
_entity.type
_entity.pdbx_description
1 polymer ?
#
loop_
_entity_poly.entity_id
_entity_poly.type
_entity_poly.pdbx_seq_one_letter_code
_entity_poly.pdbx_strand_id
1 'polypeptide(L)'
;MQEQWTEIYEKHVWQPFTQMKLAHVPYKIDRAEGVYLYEGDRPIVDAVGSWWVNLFGHCNARINDAVIAQLQTLEHAMYAGMT
;
A
#
# COMPACT_ATOMS: atom_id res chain seq x y z
N MET A 1 12.49 -11.08 -13.11
CA MET A 1 11.43 -10.79 -12.10
C MET A 1 11.10 -9.30 -12.02
N GLN A 2 12.07 -8.39 -11.90
CA GLN A 2 11.84 -6.93 -11.87
C GLN A 2 11.28 -6.38 -13.20
N GLU A 3 11.84 -6.82 -14.33
CA GLU A 3 11.41 -6.40 -15.68
C GLU A 3 9.94 -6.75 -15.97
N GLN A 4 9.52 -7.97 -15.61
CA GLN A 4 8.14 -8.43 -15.81
C GLN A 4 7.11 -7.60 -15.02
N TRP A 5 7.44 -7.17 -13.79
CA TRP A 5 6.56 -6.33 -12.99
C TRP A 5 6.38 -4.94 -13.62
N THR A 6 7.48 -4.35 -14.09
CA THR A 6 7.48 -3.02 -14.73
C THR A 6 6.63 -3.03 -16.00
N GLU A 7 6.78 -4.07 -16.83
CA GLU A 7 5.99 -4.22 -18.04
C GLU A 7 4.49 -4.33 -17.76
N ILE A 8 4.09 -5.10 -16.73
CA ILE A 8 2.70 -5.21 -16.32
C ILE A 8 2.18 -3.85 -15.85
N TYR A 9 2.96 -3.14 -15.02
CA TYR A 9 2.58 -1.84 -14.48
C TYR A 9 2.31 -0.82 -15.59
N GLU A 10 3.27 -0.63 -16.50
CA GLU A 10 3.16 0.38 -17.57
C GLU A 10 1.99 0.11 -18.53
N LYS A 11 1.68 -1.16 -18.78
CA LYS A 11 0.62 -1.54 -19.72
C LYS A 11 -0.78 -1.50 -19.13
N HIS A 12 -0.92 -1.68 -17.81
CA HIS A 12 -2.23 -1.95 -17.20
C HIS A 12 -2.62 -1.02 -16.05
N VAL A 13 -1.69 -0.23 -15.49
CA VAL A 13 -1.98 0.62 -14.33
C VAL A 13 -2.10 2.07 -14.74
N TRP A 14 -3.24 2.70 -14.42
CA TRP A 14 -3.41 4.15 -14.54
C TRP A 14 -3.18 4.82 -13.19
N GLN A 15 -2.13 5.62 -13.10
CA GLN A 15 -1.80 6.36 -11.90
C GLN A 15 -2.73 7.56 -11.66
N PRO A 16 -3.22 7.74 -10.43
CA PRO A 16 -3.98 8.93 -10.06
C PRO A 16 -3.10 10.19 -10.16
N PHE A 17 -3.70 11.29 -10.62
CA PHE A 17 -3.06 12.61 -10.75
C PHE A 17 -1.73 12.63 -11.51
N THR A 18 -1.48 11.66 -12.40
CA THR A 18 -0.22 11.51 -13.13
C THR A 18 -0.47 11.54 -14.64
N GLN A 19 0.35 12.29 -15.37
CA GLN A 19 0.32 12.24 -16.83
C GLN A 19 1.07 11.00 -17.32
N MET A 20 0.32 9.96 -17.69
CA MET A 20 0.83 8.64 -18.08
C MET A 20 1.87 8.65 -19.20
N LYS A 21 1.84 9.60 -20.14
CA LYS A 21 2.86 9.68 -21.21
C LYS A 21 4.24 10.12 -20.69
N LEU A 22 4.28 10.80 -19.54
CA LEU A 22 5.49 11.33 -18.92
C LEU A 22 5.79 10.65 -17.58
N ALA A 23 5.04 9.61 -17.22
CA ALA A 23 5.18 8.94 -15.96
C ALA A 23 6.54 8.22 -15.88
N HIS A 24 7.16 8.31 -14.71
CA HIS A 24 8.34 7.50 -14.40
C HIS A 24 7.89 6.10 -13.95
N VAL A 25 8.81 5.13 -14.07
CA VAL A 25 8.64 3.83 -13.44
C VAL A 25 8.51 4.05 -11.92
N PRO A 26 7.46 3.55 -11.27
CA PRO A 26 7.26 3.71 -9.83
C PRO A 26 8.33 2.95 -9.03
N TYR A 27 8.58 3.40 -7.80
CA TYR A 27 9.37 2.63 -6.84
C TYR A 27 8.67 1.31 -6.53
N LYS A 28 9.42 0.21 -6.54
CA LYS A 28 8.88 -1.09 -6.15
C LYS A 28 9.01 -1.25 -4.65
N ILE A 29 7.99 -0.80 -3.92
CA ILE A 29 7.93 -0.93 -2.47
C ILE A 29 7.52 -2.36 -2.11
N ASP A 30 8.35 -3.09 -1.36
CA ASP A 30 8.11 -4.49 -0.97
C ASP A 30 7.92 -4.70 0.54
N ARG A 31 8.38 -3.75 1.36
CA ARG A 31 8.21 -3.74 2.82
C ARG A 31 8.02 -2.32 3.32
N ALA A 32 7.43 -2.19 4.50
CA ALA A 32 7.32 -0.92 5.21
C ALA A 32 7.37 -1.15 6.73
N GLU A 33 7.85 -0.17 7.50
CA GLU A 33 7.95 -0.25 8.96
C GLU A 33 8.07 1.15 9.55
N GLY A 34 7.17 1.50 10.48
CA GLY A 34 7.16 2.83 11.09
C GLY A 34 7.00 3.91 10.03
N VAL A 35 7.94 4.85 9.95
CA VAL A 35 7.90 5.94 8.95
C VAL A 35 8.51 5.56 7.60
N TYR A 36 9.01 4.33 7.44
CA TYR A 36 9.78 3.92 6.27
C TYR A 36 9.00 3.04 5.31
N LEU A 37 9.15 3.31 4.02
CA LEU A 37 8.91 2.40 2.90
C LEU A 37 10.25 1.83 2.42
N TYR A 38 10.27 0.60 1.93
CA TYR A 38 11.49 -0.06 1.48
C TYR A 38 11.38 -0.52 0.03
N GLU A 39 12.37 -0.15 -0.78
CA GLU A 39 12.64 -0.74 -2.09
C GLU A 39 13.85 -1.67 -1.94
N GLY A 40 13.60 -2.97 -1.73
CA GLY A 40 14.62 -3.89 -1.24
C GLY A 40 15.17 -3.44 0.13
N ASP A 41 16.49 -3.33 0.25
CA ASP A 41 17.12 -2.89 1.50
C ASP A 41 17.18 -1.37 1.68
N ARG A 42 16.70 -0.59 0.69
CA ARG A 42 16.77 0.88 0.72
C ARG A 42 15.59 1.47 1.50
N PRO A 43 15.80 2.09 2.68
CA PRO A 43 14.74 2.80 3.40
C PRO A 43 14.46 4.16 2.76
N ILE A 44 13.18 4.52 2.68
CA ILE A 44 12.67 5.81 2.20
C ILE A 44 11.67 6.32 3.23
N VAL A 45 11.88 7.53 3.77
CA VAL A 45 10.91 8.13 4.70
C VAL A 45 9.65 8.55 3.94
N ASP A 46 8.49 8.07 4.38
CA ASP A 46 7.20 8.54 3.89
C ASP A 46 6.84 9.89 4.51
N ALA A 47 7.46 10.94 3.99
CA ALA A 47 7.27 12.30 4.47
C ALA A 47 5.92 12.92 4.07
N VAL A 48 5.14 12.25 3.21
CA VAL A 48 3.81 12.70 2.78
C VAL A 48 2.67 11.96 3.47
N GLY A 49 2.99 11.02 4.36
CA GLY A 49 2.00 10.21 5.08
C GLY A 49 1.06 9.46 4.15
N SER A 50 1.57 9.00 3.00
CA SER A 50 0.80 8.30 1.96
C SER A 50 -0.52 8.99 1.60
N TRP A 51 -0.45 10.26 1.19
CA TRP A 51 -1.60 11.18 1.06
C TRP A 51 -2.29 11.51 2.39
N TRP A 52 -1.48 11.84 3.39
CA TRP A 52 -1.91 12.51 4.62
C TRP A 52 -2.85 11.65 5.48
N VAL A 53 -2.95 10.36 5.19
CA VAL A 53 -3.82 9.41 5.89
C VAL A 53 -3.06 8.45 6.80
N ASN A 54 -1.75 8.29 6.60
CA ASN A 54 -0.94 7.41 7.44
C ASN A 54 -0.40 8.16 8.68
N LEU A 55 -1.15 8.09 9.78
CA LEU A 55 -0.82 8.77 11.04
C LEU A 55 0.07 7.93 11.98
N PHE A 56 -0.08 6.61 11.96
CA PHE A 56 0.54 5.70 12.93
C PHE A 56 1.75 4.94 12.38
N GLY A 57 2.16 5.27 11.16
CA GLY A 57 3.20 4.56 10.44
C GLY A 57 2.70 3.27 9.79
N HIS A 58 3.56 2.73 8.94
CA HIS A 58 3.33 1.49 8.20
C HIS A 58 3.54 0.25 9.07
N CYS A 59 2.80 -0.81 8.74
CA CYS A 59 2.85 -2.11 9.43
C CYS A 59 2.70 -2.00 10.96
N ASN A 60 1.83 -1.09 11.42
CA ASN A 60 1.55 -0.90 12.84
C ASN A 60 0.94 -2.19 13.46
N ALA A 61 1.62 -2.76 14.45
CA ALA A 61 1.22 -4.03 15.06
C ALA A 61 -0.22 -4.03 15.57
N ARG A 62 -0.64 -2.97 16.27
CA ARG A 62 -2.02 -2.87 16.80
C ARG A 62 -3.08 -2.90 15.70
N ILE A 63 -2.84 -2.20 14.58
CA ILE A 63 -3.78 -2.16 13.46
C ILE A 63 -3.81 -3.52 12.76
N ASN A 64 -2.63 -4.08 12.47
CA ASN A 64 -2.52 -5.39 11.82
C ASN A 64 -3.21 -6.49 12.64
N ASP A 65 -2.97 -6.55 13.94
CA ASP A 65 -3.57 -7.55 14.82
C ASP A 65 -5.09 -7.44 14.84
N ALA A 66 -5.64 -6.22 14.89
CA ALA A 66 -7.08 -5.98 14.85
C ALA A 66 -7.70 -6.41 13.51
N VAL A 67 -7.04 -6.10 12.39
CA VAL A 67 -7.50 -6.51 11.05
C VAL A 67 -7.47 -8.03 10.92
N ILE A 68 -6.37 -8.70 11.32
CA ILE A 68 -6.24 -10.16 11.26
C ILE A 68 -7.31 -10.84 12.11
N ALA A 69 -7.53 -10.37 13.33
CA ALA A 69 -8.55 -10.93 14.22
C ALA A 69 -9.96 -10.82 13.60
N GLN A 70 -10.30 -9.67 13.03
CA GLN A 70 -11.59 -9.49 12.35
C GLN A 70 -11.70 -10.34 11.09
N LEU A 71 -10.65 -10.43 10.26
CA LEU A 71 -10.62 -11.27 9.06
C LEU A 71 -10.84 -12.76 9.37
N GLN A 72 -10.38 -13.24 10.53
CA GLN A 72 -10.62 -14.61 10.99
C GLN A 72 -12.05 -14.83 11.50
N THR A 73 -12.80 -13.77 11.73
CA THR A 73 -14.17 -13.82 12.26
C THR A 73 -15.20 -13.58 11.16
N LEU A 74 -15.11 -12.43 10.48
CA LEU A 74 -15.99 -11.99 9.42
C LEU A 74 -15.39 -10.76 8.72
N GLU A 75 -15.05 -10.88 7.43
CA GLU A 75 -14.52 -9.78 6.64
C GLU A 75 -15.60 -8.82 6.16
N HIS A 76 -16.80 -9.32 5.86
CA HIS A 76 -17.89 -8.51 5.37
C HIS A 76 -19.26 -9.18 5.55
N ALA A 77 -20.27 -8.40 5.92
CA ALA A 77 -21.67 -8.76 5.82
C ALA A 77 -22.50 -7.54 5.46
N MET A 78 -23.66 -7.75 4.85
CA MET A 78 -24.60 -6.67 4.58
C MET A 78 -25.14 -6.09 5.89
N TYR A 79 -25.05 -4.78 6.07
CA TYR A 79 -25.57 -4.11 7.27
C TYR A 79 -27.03 -3.69 7.10
N ALA A 80 -27.89 -4.62 6.64
CA ALA A 80 -29.32 -4.41 6.47
C ALA A 80 -30.11 -5.44 7.29
N GLY A 81 -30.04 -5.28 8.62
CA GLY A 81 -30.70 -6.16 9.60
C GLY A 81 -29.78 -7.22 10.23
N MET A 82 -28.48 -7.19 9.93
CA MET A 82 -27.46 -8.02 10.57
C MET A 82 -26.61 -7.12 11.49
N THR A 83 -26.24 -7.63 12.66
CA THR A 83 -25.33 -6.99 13.63
C THR A 83 -24.26 -7.96 14.09
#